data_AF-A0A950M3S6-F1
#
_entry.id   AF-A0A950M3S6-F1
#
_cell.length_a   1.000
_cell.length_b   1.000
_cell.length_c   1.000
_cell.angle_alpha   90.00
_cell.angle_beta   90.00
_cell.angle_gamma   90.00
#
_symmetry.space_group_name_H-M   'P 1'
#
loop_
_entity.id
_entity.type
_entity.pdbx_description
1 polymer ?
#
loop_
_entity_poly.entity_id
_entity_poly.type
_entity_poly.pdbx_seq_one_letter_code
_entity_poly.pdbx_strand_id
1 'polypeptide(L)'
;MFIANFPLKSVIQKAVVFVRRTADYAHAHPYREMERRALCDTVEFIEHEAPDALAFDTPKELLRHAMRLAPEQGIVAEFGVNEGGTIRFIARTLRGRPVHGFDSFQGLPENWSGNNMAAGYFDHAGKLPKVPRNVTLHAGWFDKTLPDFVAANPGPVAFLHID
;
A
#
# COMPACT_ATOMS: atom_id res chain seq x y z
N MET A 1 -29.10 -46.23 20.72
CA MET A 1 -27.89 -46.80 21.37
C MET A 1 -26.57 -46.15 20.92
N PHE A 2 -26.57 -44.92 20.37
CA PHE A 2 -25.33 -44.18 20.00
C PHE A 2 -24.82 -43.23 21.09
N ILE A 3 -25.61 -43.01 22.15
CA ILE A 3 -25.38 -41.97 23.15
C ILE A 3 -24.50 -42.46 24.33
N ALA A 4 -24.29 -43.78 24.50
CA ALA A 4 -23.61 -44.37 25.66
C ALA A 4 -22.14 -44.82 25.41
N ASN A 5 -21.63 -44.77 24.19
CA ASN A 5 -20.26 -45.21 23.88
C ASN A 5 -19.26 -44.04 24.04
N PHE A 6 -18.88 -43.79 25.29
CA PHE A 6 -17.93 -42.73 25.68
C PHE A 6 -16.57 -42.79 24.94
N PRO A 7 -15.95 -43.96 24.71
CA PRO A 7 -14.72 -44.07 23.92
C PRO A 7 -14.89 -43.54 22.49
N LEU A 8 -15.96 -43.97 21.79
CA LEU A 8 -16.23 -43.52 20.43
C LEU A 8 -16.51 -42.01 20.36
N LYS A 9 -17.28 -41.49 21.32
CA LYS A 9 -17.55 -40.04 21.45
C LYS A 9 -16.27 -39.24 21.66
N SER A 10 -15.35 -39.73 22.50
CA SER A 10 -14.05 -39.09 22.76
C SER A 10 -13.16 -39.06 21.51
N VAL A 11 -13.12 -40.15 20.74
CA VAL A 11 -12.36 -40.20 19.47
C VAL A 11 -12.93 -39.21 18.45
N ILE A 12 -14.25 -39.16 18.27
CA ILE A 12 -14.92 -38.21 17.37
C ILE A 12 -14.64 -36.77 17.80
N GLN A 13 -14.77 -36.47 19.09
CA GLN A 13 -14.48 -35.13 19.62
C GLN A 13 -13.02 -34.72 19.39
N LYS A 14 -12.06 -35.62 19.63
CA LYS A 14 -10.63 -35.35 19.37
C LYS A 14 -10.35 -35.12 17.88
N ALA A 15 -11.00 -35.88 16.99
CA ALA A 15 -10.88 -35.68 15.55
C ALA A 15 -11.44 -34.32 15.12
N VAL A 16 -12.60 -33.92 15.63
CA VAL A 16 -13.18 -32.59 15.38
C VAL A 16 -12.29 -31.47 15.90
N VAL A 17 -11.74 -31.61 17.12
CA VAL A 17 -10.80 -30.64 17.70
C VAL A 17 -9.51 -30.57 16.87
N PHE A 18 -9.02 -31.69 16.35
CA PHE A 18 -7.83 -31.71 15.50
C PHE A 18 -8.07 -30.99 14.17
N VAL A 19 -9.16 -31.31 13.47
CA VAL A 19 -9.57 -30.64 12.22
C VAL A 19 -9.77 -29.14 12.44
N ARG A 20 -10.46 -28.78 13.54
CA ARG A 20 -10.65 -27.39 13.93
C ARG A 20 -9.31 -26.70 14.23
N ARG A 21 -8.40 -27.34 14.97
CA ARG A 21 -7.05 -26.81 15.21
C ARG A 21 -6.25 -26.62 13.93
N THR A 22 -6.37 -27.50 12.94
CA THR A 22 -5.67 -27.35 11.66
C THR A 22 -6.25 -26.23 10.80
N ALA A 23 -7.58 -26.07 10.78
CA ALA A 23 -8.23 -24.94 10.12
C ALA A 23 -7.92 -23.63 10.84
N ASP A 24 -8.02 -23.64 12.17
CA ASP A 24 -7.69 -22.53 13.05
C ASP A 24 -6.21 -22.18 12.99
N TYR A 25 -5.28 -23.11 12.72
CA TYR A 25 -3.85 -22.82 12.62
C TYR A 25 -3.54 -21.78 11.56
N ALA A 26 -4.22 -21.86 10.40
CA ALA A 26 -4.13 -20.83 9.39
C ALA A 26 -4.70 -19.50 9.90
N HIS A 27 -5.80 -19.50 10.64
CA HIS A 27 -6.41 -18.29 11.22
C HIS A 27 -5.65 -17.73 12.44
N ALA A 28 -4.93 -18.57 13.17
CA ALA A 28 -4.22 -18.28 14.41
C ALA A 28 -2.74 -17.93 14.19
N HIS A 29 -2.32 -17.79 12.92
CA HIS A 29 -0.99 -17.30 12.61
C HIS A 29 -0.87 -15.85 13.14
N PRO A 30 0.11 -15.53 14.01
CA PRO A 30 0.20 -14.23 14.68
C PRO A 30 0.14 -13.04 13.73
N TYR A 31 0.80 -13.16 12.57
CA TYR A 31 0.75 -12.15 11.50
C TYR A 31 -0.68 -11.83 11.03
N ARG A 32 -1.57 -12.82 10.88
CA ARG A 32 -2.96 -12.57 10.46
C ARG A 32 -3.79 -11.88 11.54
N GLU A 33 -3.54 -12.20 12.80
CA GLU A 33 -4.20 -11.50 13.91
C GLU A 33 -3.69 -10.06 14.02
N MET A 34 -2.42 -9.81 13.73
CA MET A 34 -1.88 -8.45 13.61
C MET A 34 -2.55 -7.68 12.47
N GLU A 35 -2.68 -8.28 11.27
CA GLU A 35 -3.41 -7.68 10.13
C GLU A 35 -4.86 -7.36 10.50
N ARG A 36 -5.55 -8.27 11.17
CA ARG A 36 -6.94 -8.06 11.63
C ARG A 36 -7.05 -6.89 12.60
N ARG A 37 -6.14 -6.76 13.56
CA ARG A 37 -6.12 -5.64 14.52
C ARG A 37 -5.81 -4.33 13.83
N ALA A 38 -4.80 -4.31 12.95
CA ALA A 38 -4.47 -3.13 12.15
C ALA A 38 -5.67 -2.66 11.31
N LEU A 39 -6.45 -3.59 10.75
CA LEU A 39 -7.69 -3.26 10.04
C LEU A 39 -8.74 -2.64 10.97
N CYS A 40 -8.99 -3.23 12.15
CA CYS A 40 -9.91 -2.66 13.13
C CYS A 40 -9.49 -1.24 13.53
N ASP A 41 -8.23 -1.05 13.89
CA ASP A 41 -7.68 0.25 14.29
C ASP A 41 -7.81 1.28 13.14
N THR A 42 -7.59 0.85 11.89
CA THR A 42 -7.76 1.72 10.71
C THR A 42 -9.22 2.12 10.49
N VAL A 43 -10.16 1.19 10.67
CA VAL A 43 -11.60 1.48 10.55
C VAL A 43 -12.03 2.48 11.62
N GLU A 44 -11.64 2.26 12.88
CA GLU A 44 -11.95 3.18 13.98
C GLU A 44 -11.35 4.58 13.72
N PHE A 45 -10.12 4.64 13.22
CA PHE A 45 -9.48 5.90 12.84
C PHE A 45 -10.27 6.63 11.75
N ILE A 46 -10.69 5.94 10.67
CA ILE A 46 -11.44 6.55 9.58
C ILE A 46 -12.81 7.04 10.07
N GLU A 47 -13.52 6.25 10.87
CA GLU A 47 -14.82 6.64 11.42
C GLU A 47 -14.74 7.89 12.31
N HIS A 48 -13.62 8.06 13.04
CA HIS A 48 -13.42 9.21 13.93
C HIS A 48 -12.88 10.45 13.21
N GLU A 49 -11.79 10.30 12.45
CA GLU A 49 -11.05 11.42 11.86
C GLU A 49 -11.55 11.83 10.47
N ALA A 50 -12.22 10.93 9.76
CA ALA A 50 -12.67 11.15 8.39
C ALA A 50 -14.08 10.57 8.13
N PRO A 51 -15.11 10.94 8.93
CA PRO A 51 -16.45 10.36 8.83
C PRO A 51 -17.14 10.60 7.48
N ASP A 52 -16.76 11.65 6.76
CA ASP A 52 -17.28 11.99 5.43
C ASP A 52 -16.41 11.44 4.28
N ALA A 53 -15.40 10.61 4.58
CA ALA A 53 -14.53 10.05 3.56
C ALA A 53 -15.29 9.14 2.59
N LEU A 54 -15.01 9.29 1.30
CA LEU A 54 -15.56 8.41 0.27
C LEU A 54 -14.74 7.11 0.19
N ALA A 55 -15.43 5.98 0.27
CA ALA A 55 -14.86 4.67 -0.01
C ALA A 55 -14.87 4.37 -1.52
N PHE A 56 -13.83 3.70 -2.00
CA PHE A 56 -13.70 3.22 -3.38
C PHE A 56 -13.27 1.75 -3.36
N ASP A 57 -13.80 0.95 -4.29
CA ASP A 57 -13.50 -0.48 -4.35
C ASP A 57 -12.06 -0.76 -4.82
N THR A 58 -11.45 0.18 -5.55
CA THR A 58 -10.09 0.03 -6.07
C THR A 58 -9.23 1.29 -5.91
N PRO A 59 -7.90 1.14 -5.71
CA PRO A 59 -6.97 2.29 -5.69
C PRO A 59 -7.05 3.13 -6.96
N LYS A 60 -7.29 2.47 -8.11
CA LYS A 60 -7.42 3.15 -9.40
C LYS A 60 -8.62 4.09 -9.46
N GLU A 61 -9.74 3.73 -8.83
CA GLU A 61 -10.93 4.57 -8.75
C GLU A 61 -10.73 5.75 -7.81
N LEU A 62 -10.13 5.50 -6.64
CA LEU A 62 -9.70 6.55 -5.71
C LEU A 62 -8.80 7.56 -6.41
N LEU A 63 -7.71 7.11 -7.04
CA LEU A 63 -6.78 7.98 -7.75
C LEU A 63 -7.45 8.77 -8.88
N ARG A 64 -8.34 8.12 -9.65
CA ARG A 64 -9.11 8.82 -10.69
C ARG A 64 -10.01 9.89 -10.09
N HIS A 65 -10.65 9.62 -8.96
CA HIS A 65 -11.47 10.60 -8.27
C HIS A 65 -10.63 11.78 -7.77
N ALA A 66 -9.54 11.51 -7.06
CA ALA A 66 -8.63 12.55 -6.56
C ALA A 66 -8.05 13.41 -7.69
N MET A 67 -7.62 12.82 -8.81
CA MET A 67 -7.11 13.56 -9.96
C MET A 67 -8.17 14.44 -10.65
N ARG A 68 -9.47 14.13 -10.54
CA ARG A 68 -10.54 15.00 -11.06
C ARG A 68 -10.77 16.23 -10.17
N LEU A 69 -10.46 16.13 -8.88
CA LEU A 69 -10.54 17.23 -7.93
C LEU A 69 -9.27 18.11 -7.95
N ALA A 70 -8.16 17.57 -8.46
CA ALA A 70 -6.89 18.27 -8.53
C ALA A 70 -7.01 19.56 -9.38
N PRO A 71 -6.47 20.70 -8.90
CA PRO A 71 -6.41 21.93 -9.69
C PRO A 71 -5.68 21.73 -11.03
N GLU A 72 -6.05 22.53 -12.04
CA GLU A 72 -5.43 22.48 -13.37
C GLU A 72 -3.93 22.82 -13.35
N GLN A 73 -3.53 23.68 -12.42
CA GLN A 73 -2.16 24.16 -12.24
C GLN A 73 -1.57 23.66 -10.93
N GLY A 74 -0.24 23.52 -10.88
CA GLY A 74 0.52 23.07 -9.72
C GLY A 74 1.18 21.71 -9.91
N ILE A 75 2.02 21.35 -8.95
CA ILE A 75 2.88 20.17 -8.97
C ILE A 75 2.04 18.89 -8.91
N VAL A 76 2.44 17.90 -9.72
CA VAL A 76 1.91 16.53 -9.69
C VAL A 76 3.08 15.61 -9.37
N ALA A 77 3.00 14.89 -8.26
CA ALA A 77 4.07 14.00 -7.83
C ALA A 77 3.59 12.68 -7.22
N GLU A 78 4.41 11.64 -7.39
CA GLU A 78 4.30 10.34 -6.74
C GLU A 78 5.58 10.07 -5.94
N PHE A 79 5.43 9.60 -4.70
CA PHE A 79 6.49 9.16 -3.80
C PHE A 79 6.30 7.66 -3.60
N GLY A 80 7.31 6.87 -3.96
CA GLY A 80 7.17 5.42 -4.11
C GLY A 80 6.68 5.07 -5.52
N VAL A 81 7.61 4.93 -6.47
CA VAL A 81 7.31 4.68 -7.89
C VAL A 81 7.39 3.21 -8.24
N ASN A 82 8.35 2.48 -7.64
CA ASN A 82 8.57 1.05 -7.88
C ASN A 82 8.68 0.75 -9.40
N GLU A 83 7.89 -0.20 -9.92
CA GLU A 83 7.84 -0.55 -11.35
C GLU A 83 7.11 0.50 -12.23
N GLY A 84 6.62 1.59 -11.64
CA GLY A 84 5.98 2.72 -12.31
C GLY A 84 4.53 2.49 -12.73
N GLY A 85 3.83 1.52 -12.14
CA GLY A 85 2.43 1.23 -12.46
C GLY A 85 1.53 2.46 -12.27
N THR A 86 1.62 3.05 -11.08
CA THR A 86 0.77 4.17 -10.65
C THR A 86 1.18 5.48 -11.32
N ILE A 87 2.46 5.85 -11.35
CA ILE A 87 2.92 7.05 -12.09
C ILE A 87 2.51 7.04 -13.57
N ARG A 88 2.52 5.88 -14.23
CA ARG A 88 2.05 5.75 -15.62
C ARG A 88 0.56 6.02 -15.74
N PHE A 89 -0.22 5.60 -14.76
CA PHE A 89 -1.66 5.86 -14.72
C PHE A 89 -1.94 7.35 -14.48
N ILE A 90 -1.23 7.98 -13.54
CA ILE A 90 -1.32 9.41 -13.25
C ILE A 90 -0.95 10.23 -14.50
N ALA A 91 0.22 9.97 -15.09
CA ALA A 91 0.72 10.72 -16.25
C ALA A 91 -0.16 10.61 -17.50
N ARG A 92 -0.86 9.48 -17.67
CA ARG A 92 -1.82 9.29 -18.78
C ARG A 92 -3.17 9.95 -18.53
N THR A 93 -3.54 10.13 -17.26
CA THR A 93 -4.80 10.76 -16.86
C THR A 93 -4.67 12.28 -16.89
N LEU A 94 -3.60 12.81 -16.31
CA LEU A 94 -3.25 14.23 -16.29
C LEU A 94 -2.41 14.61 -17.51
N ARG A 95 -2.94 14.36 -18.71
CA ARG A 95 -2.21 14.55 -19.97
C ARG A 95 -1.69 15.98 -20.13
N GLY A 96 -0.46 16.10 -20.64
CA GLY A 96 0.17 17.39 -20.91
C GLY A 96 0.77 18.07 -19.67
N ARG A 97 0.61 17.49 -18.48
CA ARG A 97 1.23 18.00 -17.25
C ARG A 97 2.54 17.26 -16.97
N PRO A 98 3.61 17.97 -16.53
CA PRO A 98 4.77 17.33 -15.93
C PRO A 98 4.36 16.53 -14.69
N VAL A 99 4.89 15.31 -14.57
CA VAL A 99 4.68 14.43 -13.40
C VAL A 99 6.04 14.03 -12.85
N HIS A 100 6.21 14.14 -11.53
CA HIS A 100 7.46 13.85 -10.86
C HIS A 100 7.35 12.57 -10.04
N GLY A 101 8.25 11.61 -10.25
CA GLY A 101 8.29 10.37 -9.47
C GLY A 101 9.54 10.33 -8.61
N PHE A 102 9.38 10.19 -7.30
CA PHE A 102 10.48 10.07 -6.35
C PHE A 102 10.56 8.64 -5.82
N ASP A 103 11.73 8.03 -5.95
CA ASP A 103 12.01 6.69 -5.43
C ASP A 103 13.52 6.49 -5.29
N SER A 104 13.96 5.69 -4.32
CA SER A 104 15.36 5.28 -4.22
C SER A 104 15.76 4.33 -5.35
N PHE A 105 14.81 3.52 -5.83
CA PHE A 105 14.99 2.35 -6.69
C PHE A 105 15.97 1.31 -6.11
N GLN A 106 16.18 1.37 -4.79
CA GLN A 106 17.09 0.50 -4.01
C GLN A 106 16.33 -0.30 -2.95
N GLY A 107 15.00 -0.28 -3.00
CA GLY A 107 14.14 -0.93 -2.01
C GLY A 107 14.09 -0.19 -0.67
N LEU A 108 13.57 -0.88 0.34
CA LEU A 108 13.38 -0.33 1.68
C LEU A 108 14.72 -0.08 2.39
N PRO A 109 14.88 1.06 3.10
CA PRO A 109 16.10 1.34 3.84
C PRO A 109 16.24 0.48 5.09
N GLU A 110 15.12 -0.03 5.62
CA GLU A 110 15.06 -0.80 6.85
C GLU A 110 13.97 -1.88 6.79
N ASN A 111 14.01 -2.80 7.75
CA ASN A 111 12.94 -3.78 7.92
C ASN A 111 11.67 -3.06 8.38
N TRP A 112 10.56 -3.28 7.70
CA TRP A 112 9.29 -2.76 8.18
C TRP A 112 8.69 -3.72 9.22
N SER A 113 8.59 -3.24 10.45
CA SER A 113 8.11 -4.04 11.57
C SER A 113 6.65 -4.45 11.38
N GLY A 114 6.34 -5.70 11.72
CA GLY A 114 4.98 -6.24 11.63
C GLY A 114 4.57 -6.74 10.25
N ASN A 115 5.46 -6.71 9.27
CA ASN A 115 5.27 -7.35 7.97
C ASN A 115 6.47 -8.22 7.56
N ASN A 116 6.36 -8.86 6.39
CA ASN A 116 7.40 -9.71 5.82
C ASN A 116 8.33 -8.96 4.85
N MET A 117 8.35 -7.63 4.89
CA MET A 117 9.16 -6.78 4.02
C MET A 117 10.46 -6.37 4.74
N ALA A 118 11.52 -7.12 4.46
CA ALA A 118 12.87 -6.80 4.93
C ALA A 118 13.47 -5.61 4.16
N ALA A 119 14.56 -5.06 4.67
CA ALA A 119 15.37 -4.09 3.94
C ALA A 119 15.70 -4.62 2.52
N GLY A 120 15.57 -3.77 1.51
CA GLY A 120 15.77 -4.14 0.10
C GLY A 120 14.60 -4.91 -0.56
N TYR A 121 13.45 -5.13 0.08
CA TYR A 121 12.34 -5.91 -0.49
C TYR A 121 11.88 -5.42 -1.89
N PHE A 122 11.94 -4.11 -2.15
CA PHE A 122 11.58 -3.49 -3.43
C PHE A 122 12.80 -3.09 -4.29
N ASP A 123 13.97 -3.70 -4.06
CA ASP A 123 15.15 -3.39 -4.85
C ASP A 123 15.04 -3.98 -6.27
N HIS A 124 15.06 -3.10 -7.26
CA HIS A 124 15.09 -3.46 -8.68
C HIS A 124 16.50 -3.41 -9.27
N ALA A 125 17.52 -3.53 -8.41
CA ALA A 125 18.93 -3.34 -8.74
C ALA A 125 19.18 -1.98 -9.42
N GLY A 126 18.50 -0.93 -8.94
CA GLY A 126 18.59 0.43 -9.49
C GLY A 126 17.99 0.61 -10.89
N LYS A 127 17.23 -0.36 -11.42
CA LYS A 127 16.61 -0.25 -12.75
C LYS A 127 15.41 0.70 -12.71
N LEU A 128 15.51 1.78 -13.48
CA LEU A 128 14.41 2.71 -13.66
C LEU A 128 13.29 2.10 -14.54
N PRO A 129 12.02 2.26 -14.16
CA PRO A 129 10.91 1.79 -14.97
C PRO A 129 10.75 2.63 -16.25
N LYS A 130 10.16 2.01 -17.29
CA LYS A 130 9.76 2.75 -18.49
C LYS A 130 8.55 3.61 -18.17
N VAL A 131 8.67 4.91 -18.39
CA VAL A 131 7.62 5.91 -18.12
C VAL A 131 7.34 6.80 -19.34
N PRO A 132 6.13 7.41 -19.43
CA PRO A 132 5.79 8.40 -20.45
C PRO A 132 6.74 9.60 -20.46
N ARG A 133 6.79 10.30 -21.60
CA ARG A 133 7.69 11.46 -21.81
C ARG A 133 7.43 12.64 -20.88
N ASN A 134 6.21 12.76 -20.32
CA ASN A 134 5.87 13.80 -19.36
C ASN A 134 6.21 13.43 -17.91
N VAL A 135 6.89 12.31 -17.69
CA VAL A 135 7.35 11.89 -16.37
C VAL A 135 8.84 12.16 -16.23
N THR A 136 9.23 12.76 -15.10
CA THR A 136 10.62 12.87 -14.66
C THR A 136 10.80 12.06 -13.38
N LEU A 137 11.73 11.10 -13.41
CA LEU A 137 12.08 10.28 -12.24
C LEU A 137 13.26 10.91 -11.50
N HIS A 138 13.12 11.05 -10.19
CA HIS A 138 14.11 11.55 -9.26
C HIS A 138 14.62 10.37 -8.44
N ALA A 139 15.73 9.77 -8.90
CA ALA A 139 16.31 8.60 -8.27
C ALA A 139 17.14 9.01 -7.05
N GLY A 140 16.77 8.51 -5.87
CA GLY A 140 17.48 8.74 -4.62
C GLY A 140 16.53 8.89 -3.43
N TRP A 141 17.10 8.87 -2.22
CA TRP A 141 16.35 9.06 -0.98
C TRP A 141 15.69 10.44 -0.93
N PHE A 142 14.51 10.52 -0.32
CA PHE A 142 13.71 11.75 -0.28
C PHE A 142 14.47 12.92 0.36
N ASP A 143 15.25 12.66 1.41
CA ASP A 143 16.07 13.68 2.07
C ASP A 143 17.20 14.23 1.19
N LYS A 144 17.56 13.51 0.11
CA LYS A 144 18.55 13.94 -0.88
C LYS A 144 17.94 14.58 -2.12
N THR A 145 16.74 14.16 -2.52
CA THR A 145 16.13 14.59 -3.79
C THR A 145 15.11 15.72 -3.63
N LEU A 146 14.40 15.79 -2.50
CA LEU A 146 13.36 16.80 -2.28
C LEU A 146 13.89 18.24 -2.11
N PRO A 147 14.97 18.51 -1.35
CA PRO A 147 15.37 19.89 -1.09
C PRO A 147 15.63 20.70 -2.37
N ASP A 148 16.40 20.13 -3.30
CA ASP A 148 16.72 20.78 -4.58
C ASP A 148 15.48 20.90 -5.47
N PHE A 149 14.62 19.88 -5.48
CA PHE A 149 13.37 19.91 -6.24
C PHE A 149 12.44 21.04 -5.78
N VAL A 150 12.23 21.17 -4.47
CA VAL A 150 11.36 22.20 -3.89
C VAL A 150 11.94 23.60 -4.13
N ALA A 151 13.25 23.77 -4.00
CA ALA A 151 13.92 25.03 -4.30
C ALA A 151 13.77 25.44 -5.79
N ALA A 152 13.84 24.47 -6.70
CA ALA A 152 13.71 24.71 -8.14
C ALA A 152 12.25 24.85 -8.63
N ASN A 153 11.28 24.34 -7.86
CA ASN A 153 9.86 24.33 -8.25
C ASN A 153 9.01 25.03 -7.19
N PRO A 154 9.16 26.36 -7.00
CA PRO A 154 8.29 27.11 -6.11
C PRO A 154 6.87 27.13 -6.68
N GLY A 155 5.88 26.74 -5.88
CA GLY A 155 4.49 26.78 -6.31
C GLY A 155 3.59 25.83 -5.52
N PRO A 156 2.27 25.86 -5.83
CA PRO A 156 1.32 25.00 -5.18
C PRO A 156 1.46 23.55 -5.67
N VAL A 157 1.12 22.61 -4.78
CA VAL A 157 0.90 21.21 -5.13
C VAL A 157 -0.54 21.04 -5.58
N ALA A 158 -0.75 20.48 -6.77
CA ALA A 158 -2.07 20.15 -7.28
C ALA A 158 -2.49 18.72 -6.94
N PHE A 159 -1.53 17.79 -6.98
CA PHE A 159 -1.77 16.38 -6.73
C PHE A 159 -0.51 15.72 -6.15
N LEU A 160 -0.70 14.99 -5.05
CA LEU A 160 0.35 14.26 -4.36
C LEU A 160 -0.12 12.85 -4.09
N HIS A 161 0.61 11.86 -4.61
CA HIS A 161 0.44 10.47 -4.26
C HIS A 161 1.61 10.03 -3.38
N ILE A 162 1.31 9.55 -2.18
CA ILE A 162 2.28 9.05 -1.21
C ILE A 162 1.98 7.56 -1.03
N ASP A 163 2.90 6.70 -1.48
CA ASP A 163 2.81 5.24 -1.49
C ASP A 163 3.97 4.62 -0.69
#